data_AF-A0A835Y138-F1
#
_entry.id   AF-A0A835Y138-F1
#
_cell.length_a   1.000
_cell.length_b   1.000
_cell.length_c   1.000
_cell.angle_alpha   90.00
_cell.angle_beta   90.00
_cell.angle_gamma   90.00
#
_symmetry.space_group_name_H-M   'P 1'
#
loop_
_entity.id
_entity.type
_entity.pdbx_description
1 polymer ?
#
loop_
_entity_poly.entity_id
_entity_poly.type
_entity_poly.pdbx_seq_one_letter_code
_entity_poly.pdbx_strand_id
1 'polypeptide(L)'
;MATAIQSSVDRVINGTSDLMSSKPLQSMKQTVVKDAINGGGRNGTKTEAPAGTTEASPLLSTPMSDDIIPATTKHSSKNTASILNGPVSGIPSYPITLEHPPPKDLDKVMPNPGMPRANKAVSREKPEGDPRSPADRTVLQQHVMFWDRDNDGVIFPYDTFVGFRRLGFNLLISSLAVPFIHLSFSYPTLKSWIPDPRLPIYLNQIHRTKHGSDSEVYDTEGRFVPEKFESIFSKFDKDNKGGLGWKDIQEMVYTNMNINDPNGWIAERLEWYVTYLLLRDHKGLVSKEKIRGVYDGTIWEVVAQQEEERKQRARAWRSSKLD
;
A
#
# COMPACT_ATOMS: atom_id res chain seq x y z
N MET A 1 1.07 -28.52 -3.75
CA MET A 1 1.53 -27.22 -3.18
C MET A 1 0.42 -26.52 -2.42
N ALA A 2 -0.72 -26.18 -3.07
CA ALA A 2 -1.88 -25.53 -2.43
C ALA A 2 -2.31 -26.15 -1.08
N THR A 3 -2.38 -27.48 -0.97
CA THR A 3 -2.78 -28.18 0.27
C THR A 3 -1.84 -27.95 1.46
N ALA A 4 -0.54 -27.73 1.22
CA ALA A 4 0.44 -27.45 2.28
C ALA A 4 0.38 -25.98 2.74
N ILE A 5 0.06 -25.08 1.81
CA ILE A 5 -0.26 -23.68 2.11
C ILE A 5 -1.54 -23.63 2.94
N GLN A 6 -2.61 -24.29 2.48
CA GLN A 6 -3.89 -24.39 3.18
C GLN A 6 -3.74 -24.98 4.59
N SER A 7 -3.08 -26.13 4.76
CA SER A 7 -2.80 -26.74 6.07
C SER A 7 -1.98 -25.85 7.03
N SER A 8 -1.22 -24.89 6.49
CA SER A 8 -0.48 -23.91 7.30
C SER A 8 -1.36 -22.72 7.67
N VAL A 9 -2.18 -22.27 6.72
CA VAL A 9 -3.21 -21.24 6.90
C VAL A 9 -4.26 -21.67 7.93
N ASP A 10 -4.80 -22.89 7.84
CA ASP A 10 -5.80 -23.44 8.75
C ASP A 10 -5.27 -23.51 10.21
N ARG A 11 -3.96 -23.74 10.38
CA ARG A 11 -3.29 -23.72 11.70
C ARG A 11 -3.13 -22.33 12.30
N VAL A 12 -3.07 -21.28 11.47
CA VAL A 12 -3.14 -19.89 11.94
C VAL A 12 -4.58 -19.55 12.30
N ILE A 13 -5.53 -19.89 11.42
CA ILE A 13 -6.97 -19.61 11.59
C ILE A 13 -7.51 -20.21 12.90
N ASN A 14 -7.38 -21.54 13.06
CA ASN A 14 -7.96 -22.24 14.22
C ASN A 14 -7.21 -21.97 15.53
N GLY A 15 -6.04 -21.33 15.48
CA GLY A 15 -5.30 -20.90 16.67
C GLY A 15 -5.67 -19.50 17.18
N THR A 16 -6.47 -18.73 16.43
CA THR A 16 -6.83 -17.34 16.77
C THR A 16 -8.23 -17.19 17.36
N SER A 17 -9.16 -18.14 17.14
CA SER A 17 -10.52 -18.10 17.68
C SER A 17 -10.55 -18.13 19.21
N ASP A 18 -9.75 -19.01 19.81
CA ASP A 18 -9.87 -19.34 21.23
C ASP A 18 -9.18 -18.33 22.16
N LEU A 19 -8.39 -17.39 21.61
CA LEU A 19 -7.56 -16.47 22.40
C LEU A 19 -8.04 -15.01 22.41
N MET A 20 -8.98 -14.61 21.55
CA MET A 20 -9.44 -13.21 21.43
C MET A 20 -10.44 -12.75 22.53
N SER A 21 -10.55 -13.50 23.63
CA SER A 21 -11.56 -13.27 24.70
C SER A 21 -11.11 -12.30 25.81
N SER A 22 -9.83 -11.90 25.85
CA SER A 22 -9.28 -11.00 26.89
C SER A 22 -9.22 -9.52 26.48
N LYS A 23 -9.70 -8.65 27.37
CA LYS A 23 -9.84 -7.19 27.17
C LYS A 23 -8.49 -6.45 27.12
N PRO A 24 -8.39 -5.30 26.42
CA PRO A 24 -7.15 -4.52 26.32
C PRO A 24 -6.87 -3.67 27.57
N LEU A 25 -5.58 -3.57 27.96
CA LEU A 25 -5.10 -2.56 28.92
C LEU A 25 -4.75 -1.23 28.22
N GLN A 26 -4.92 -0.12 28.94
CA GLN A 26 -4.62 1.23 28.47
C GLN A 26 -3.28 1.77 29.00
N SER A 27 -2.75 2.74 28.24
CA SER A 27 -1.94 3.88 28.73
C SER A 27 -0.54 3.62 29.30
N MET A 28 0.47 4.11 28.57
CA MET A 28 1.55 4.87 29.20
C MET A 28 1.87 6.14 28.39
N LYS A 29 2.11 7.25 29.09
CA LYS A 29 2.31 8.60 28.52
C LYS A 29 3.79 8.82 28.17
N GLN A 30 4.07 9.67 27.19
CA GLN A 30 5.41 10.24 26.97
C GLN A 30 5.37 11.76 27.14
N THR A 31 6.37 12.30 27.84
CA THR A 31 6.47 13.72 28.19
C THR A 31 7.42 14.47 27.26
N VAL A 32 7.06 15.72 27.00
CA VAL A 32 7.73 16.76 26.20
C VAL A 32 9.23 16.92 26.50
N VAL A 33 10.01 17.20 25.44
CA VAL A 33 11.13 18.17 25.47
C VAL A 33 10.98 19.11 24.27
N LYS A 34 11.31 20.39 24.48
CA LYS A 34 11.28 21.48 23.50
C LYS A 34 12.61 22.26 23.54
N ASP A 35 12.80 23.10 22.51
CA ASP A 35 13.66 24.30 22.43
C ASP A 35 15.17 24.19 22.12
N ALA A 36 15.53 24.62 20.90
CA ALA A 36 16.62 25.55 20.51
C ALA A 36 16.69 25.56 18.96
N ILE A 37 16.31 26.58 18.17
CA ILE A 37 16.58 28.04 18.11
C ILE A 37 17.92 28.43 17.41
N ASN A 38 17.73 28.97 16.20
CA ASN A 38 18.50 29.98 15.42
C ASN A 38 19.91 29.73 14.85
N GLY A 39 20.04 30.23 13.61
CA GLY A 39 21.26 30.43 12.81
C GLY A 39 20.99 30.07 11.34
N GLY A 40 20.88 30.96 10.35
CA GLY A 40 21.19 32.39 10.30
C GLY A 40 22.33 32.65 9.31
N GLY A 41 22.01 32.90 8.02
CA GLY A 41 23.05 33.19 7.01
C GLY A 41 22.50 33.27 5.58
N ARG A 42 22.60 34.46 4.97
CA ARG A 42 22.39 34.67 3.52
C ARG A 42 23.69 34.44 2.77
N ASN A 43 23.60 33.91 1.55
CA ASN A 43 24.25 34.51 0.36
C ASN A 43 23.69 33.86 -0.91
N GLY A 44 23.77 34.56 -2.05
CA GLY A 44 23.25 34.06 -3.31
C GLY A 44 24.00 34.59 -4.53
N THR A 45 23.93 33.83 -5.61
CA THR A 45 24.28 34.14 -7.01
C THR A 45 23.43 33.16 -7.85
N LYS A 46 22.54 33.57 -8.76
CA LYS A 46 22.73 34.24 -10.08
C LYS A 46 23.71 33.51 -11.02
N THR A 47 23.14 32.69 -11.91
CA THR A 47 23.33 32.61 -13.39
C THR A 47 22.42 31.48 -13.88
N GLU A 48 21.32 31.77 -14.58
CA GLU A 48 21.22 31.98 -16.05
C GLU A 48 21.00 30.67 -16.84
N ALA A 49 19.93 30.68 -17.65
CA ALA A 49 19.61 29.66 -18.64
C ALA A 49 20.07 30.12 -20.03
N PRO A 50 20.05 29.22 -21.02
CA PRO A 50 19.68 29.62 -22.37
C PRO A 50 18.41 28.91 -22.85
N ALA A 51 17.61 29.64 -23.61
CA ALA A 51 16.48 29.08 -24.37
C ALA A 51 16.97 28.40 -25.65
N GLY A 52 16.23 27.39 -26.11
CA GLY A 52 16.42 26.73 -27.40
C GLY A 52 15.06 26.37 -28.01
N THR A 53 14.63 27.16 -29.00
CA THR A 53 13.35 27.02 -29.71
C THR A 53 13.44 26.12 -30.94
N THR A 54 12.26 25.67 -31.39
CA THR A 54 11.92 25.04 -32.69
C THR A 54 12.38 23.58 -32.88
N GLU A 55 11.68 22.72 -33.62
CA GLU A 55 10.47 22.90 -34.46
C GLU A 55 9.28 22.00 -34.02
N ALA A 56 8.10 22.22 -34.61
CA ALA A 56 7.04 21.22 -34.75
C ALA A 56 6.77 20.98 -36.25
N SER A 57 6.39 19.76 -36.64
CA SER A 57 6.12 19.39 -38.04
C SER A 57 5.09 18.26 -38.10
N PRO A 58 4.34 18.11 -39.22
CA PRO A 58 2.91 18.41 -39.12
C PRO A 58 1.96 17.21 -39.19
N LEU A 59 0.70 17.48 -38.83
CA LEU A 59 -0.45 16.62 -39.03
C LEU A 59 -0.62 16.28 -40.52
N LEU A 60 -0.77 14.99 -40.84
CA LEU A 60 -1.21 14.53 -42.16
C LEU A 60 -2.72 14.31 -42.15
N SER A 61 -3.47 15.26 -42.70
CA SER A 61 -4.92 15.15 -42.87
C SER A 61 -5.27 14.57 -44.26
N THR A 62 -5.87 13.38 -44.29
CA THR A 62 -6.55 12.86 -45.49
C THR A 62 -8.04 13.16 -45.41
N PRO A 63 -8.67 13.75 -46.44
CA PRO A 63 -10.11 13.96 -46.46
C PRO A 63 -10.84 12.67 -46.86
N MET A 64 -11.82 12.23 -46.08
CA MET A 64 -12.81 11.24 -46.51
C MET A 64 -14.17 11.91 -46.65
N SER A 65 -14.56 12.07 -47.92
CA SER A 65 -15.94 12.06 -48.45
C SER A 65 -17.09 12.31 -47.48
N ASP A 66 -17.76 13.44 -47.67
CA ASP A 66 -19.19 13.56 -47.37
C ASP A 66 -19.96 12.46 -48.12
N ASP A 67 -20.82 11.70 -47.43
CA ASP A 67 -22.06 11.19 -48.03
C ASP A 67 -23.10 10.73 -47.00
N ILE A 68 -24.31 11.29 -47.16
CA ILE A 68 -25.63 10.73 -46.82
C ILE A 68 -25.98 10.50 -45.34
N ILE A 69 -26.67 11.50 -44.77
CA ILE A 69 -27.59 11.37 -43.63
C ILE A 69 -28.95 10.81 -44.12
N PRO A 70 -29.59 9.92 -43.35
CA PRO A 70 -31.04 9.95 -43.19
C PRO A 70 -31.42 10.30 -41.75
N ALA A 71 -32.21 11.35 -41.58
CA ALA A 71 -32.73 11.76 -40.28
C ALA A 71 -33.86 10.80 -39.83
N THR A 72 -33.84 10.37 -38.57
CA THR A 72 -34.87 10.66 -37.54
C THR A 72 -34.89 9.63 -36.41
N THR A 73 -34.46 10.03 -35.21
CA THR A 73 -35.16 9.62 -33.98
C THR A 73 -35.03 10.71 -32.92
N LYS A 74 -36.16 11.28 -32.48
CA LYS A 74 -36.19 12.25 -31.38
C LYS A 74 -36.01 11.53 -30.03
N HIS A 75 -34.77 11.30 -29.59
CA HIS A 75 -34.55 11.05 -28.16
C HIS A 75 -34.45 12.36 -27.40
N SER A 76 -35.54 12.71 -26.72
CA SER A 76 -35.58 13.77 -25.71
C SER A 76 -34.76 13.37 -24.47
N SER A 77 -33.43 13.34 -24.61
CA SER A 77 -32.55 13.47 -23.45
C SER A 77 -32.59 14.93 -23.00
N LYS A 78 -33.52 15.25 -22.09
CA LYS A 78 -33.41 16.50 -21.34
C LYS A 78 -32.15 16.39 -20.50
N ASN A 79 -31.20 17.30 -20.72
CA ASN A 79 -29.99 17.41 -19.93
C ASN A 79 -30.33 17.59 -18.44
N THR A 80 -30.31 16.51 -17.66
CA THR A 80 -30.33 16.55 -16.19
C THR A 80 -28.96 16.95 -15.61
N ALA A 81 -28.04 17.42 -16.46
CA ALA A 81 -26.71 17.89 -16.11
C ALA A 81 -26.70 19.32 -15.52
N SER A 82 -27.66 19.65 -14.64
CA SER A 82 -27.85 21.01 -14.13
C SER A 82 -28.34 21.14 -12.67
N ILE A 83 -28.23 20.11 -11.82
CA ILE A 83 -28.40 20.26 -10.35
C ILE A 83 -27.39 19.40 -9.56
N LEU A 84 -26.09 19.61 -9.80
CA LEU A 84 -25.03 19.20 -8.86
C LEU A 84 -23.95 20.30 -8.84
N ASN A 85 -23.88 21.07 -7.75
CA ASN A 85 -22.82 22.05 -7.54
C ASN A 85 -21.54 21.31 -7.13
N GLY A 86 -20.81 20.78 -8.11
CA GLY A 86 -19.55 20.07 -7.91
C GLY A 86 -19.01 19.43 -9.20
N PRO A 87 -17.77 18.91 -9.18
CA PRO A 87 -17.21 18.19 -10.32
C PRO A 87 -18.00 16.90 -10.61
N VAL A 88 -18.24 16.61 -11.88
CA VAL A 88 -18.88 15.37 -12.32
C VAL A 88 -17.87 14.22 -12.21
N SER A 89 -18.07 13.32 -11.24
CA SER A 89 -17.18 12.17 -10.99
C SER A 89 -17.70 10.83 -11.50
N GLY A 90 -18.91 10.78 -12.07
CA GLY A 90 -19.53 9.56 -12.57
C GLY A 90 -20.51 9.83 -13.72
N ILE A 91 -20.56 8.91 -14.68
CA ILE A 91 -21.32 9.03 -15.93
C ILE A 91 -22.22 7.80 -16.08
N PRO A 92 -23.56 7.95 -16.16
CA PRO A 92 -24.49 6.81 -16.24
C PRO A 92 -24.28 5.85 -17.42
N SER A 93 -23.72 6.31 -18.54
CA SER A 93 -23.37 5.45 -19.68
C SER A 93 -22.09 4.62 -19.47
N TYR A 94 -21.35 4.86 -18.38
CA TYR A 94 -20.12 4.16 -18.01
C TYR A 94 -20.21 3.72 -16.54
N PRO A 95 -20.96 2.65 -16.22
CA PRO A 95 -21.35 2.28 -14.85
C PRO A 95 -20.19 2.17 -13.85
N ILE A 96 -19.02 1.71 -14.30
CA ILE A 96 -17.81 1.60 -13.47
C ILE A 96 -17.42 2.91 -12.75
N THR A 97 -17.74 4.07 -13.34
CA THR A 97 -17.48 5.39 -12.75
C THR A 97 -18.45 5.76 -11.62
N LEU A 98 -19.58 5.05 -11.51
CA LEU A 98 -20.55 5.14 -10.41
C LEU A 98 -20.31 4.05 -9.36
N GLU A 99 -19.86 2.86 -9.79
CA GLU A 99 -19.51 1.73 -8.92
C GLU A 99 -18.22 1.98 -8.12
N HIS A 100 -17.24 2.68 -8.70
CA HIS A 100 -15.96 3.01 -8.07
C HIS A 100 -15.80 4.53 -7.84
N PRO A 101 -16.64 5.16 -6.99
CA PRO A 101 -16.63 6.60 -6.80
C PRO A 101 -15.37 7.08 -6.06
N PRO A 102 -14.89 8.31 -6.34
CA PRO A 102 -13.83 8.93 -5.55
C PRO A 102 -14.33 9.27 -4.12
N PRO A 103 -13.43 9.36 -3.14
CA PRO A 103 -13.76 9.70 -1.76
C PRO A 103 -14.24 11.16 -1.66
N LYS A 104 -15.35 11.38 -0.96
CA LYS A 104 -15.97 12.71 -0.79
C LYS A 104 -15.49 13.41 0.48
N ASP A 105 -15.49 14.74 0.47
CA ASP A 105 -15.30 15.58 1.66
C ASP A 105 -13.95 15.39 2.39
N LEU A 106 -12.90 14.92 1.69
CA LEU A 106 -11.58 14.70 2.31
C LEU A 106 -10.92 16.00 2.79
N ASP A 107 -11.14 17.10 2.07
CA ASP A 107 -10.70 18.45 2.42
C ASP A 107 -11.19 18.93 3.81
N LYS A 108 -12.34 18.42 4.27
CA LYS A 108 -12.92 18.76 5.58
C LYS A 108 -12.25 18.04 6.76
N VAL A 109 -11.47 16.99 6.48
CA VAL A 109 -10.87 16.09 7.49
C VAL A 109 -9.35 15.97 7.37
N MET A 110 -8.78 16.28 6.21
CA MET A 110 -7.34 16.39 6.00
C MET A 110 -7.02 17.51 4.98
N PRO A 111 -6.09 18.43 5.27
CA PRO A 111 -5.71 19.46 4.32
C PRO A 111 -4.97 18.82 3.13
N ASN A 112 -5.28 19.27 1.91
CA ASN A 112 -4.64 18.85 0.65
C ASN A 112 -4.53 17.31 0.50
N PRO A 113 -5.65 16.56 0.39
CA PRO A 113 -5.65 15.10 0.36
C PRO A 113 -4.90 14.47 -0.82
N GLY A 114 -4.85 15.15 -1.98
CA GLY A 114 -4.11 14.68 -3.16
C GLY A 114 -2.60 14.96 -3.12
N MET A 115 -2.12 15.77 -2.17
CA MET A 115 -0.68 16.02 -2.00
C MET A 115 -0.02 14.79 -1.35
N PRO A 116 1.09 14.26 -1.87
CA PRO A 116 1.82 13.17 -1.21
C PRO A 116 2.39 13.58 0.16
N ARG A 117 2.45 12.64 1.10
CA ARG A 117 3.06 12.76 2.42
C ARG A 117 4.35 11.96 2.45
N ALA A 118 5.48 12.64 2.64
CA ALA A 118 6.78 11.97 2.60
C ALA A 118 6.87 10.83 3.62
N ASN A 119 6.53 11.10 4.88
CA ASN A 119 6.85 10.27 6.05
C ASN A 119 5.64 9.92 6.93
N LYS A 120 4.41 10.10 6.45
CA LYS A 120 3.18 9.85 7.22
C LYS A 120 2.09 9.15 6.37
N ALA A 121 1.72 7.93 6.75
CA ALA A 121 0.50 7.27 6.25
C ALA A 121 -0.73 7.80 6.98
N VAL A 122 -1.31 8.89 6.48
CA VAL A 122 -2.48 9.58 7.09
C VAL A 122 -3.81 9.04 6.55
N SER A 123 -4.83 8.96 7.41
CA SER A 123 -6.22 8.62 7.01
C SER A 123 -7.22 9.54 7.70
N ARG A 124 -8.52 9.44 7.39
CA ARG A 124 -9.58 10.15 8.14
C ARG A 124 -9.52 9.91 9.64
N GLU A 125 -9.22 8.68 10.05
CA GLU A 125 -9.17 8.22 11.44
C GLU A 125 -7.82 8.51 12.10
N LYS A 126 -6.78 8.70 11.30
CA LYS A 126 -5.39 9.00 11.69
C LYS A 126 -4.83 10.16 10.85
N PRO A 127 -5.34 11.40 11.00
CA PRO A 127 -4.91 12.53 10.16
C PRO A 127 -3.43 12.90 10.37
N GLU A 128 -2.85 12.52 11.52
CA GLU A 128 -1.43 12.71 11.82
C GLU A 128 -0.53 11.49 11.51
N GLY A 129 -1.11 10.39 11.05
CA GLY A 129 -0.43 9.10 10.88
C GLY A 129 -0.25 8.34 12.20
N ASP A 130 0.62 7.32 12.19
CA ASP A 130 1.04 6.63 13.41
C ASP A 130 2.26 7.32 14.04
N PRO A 131 2.27 7.61 15.35
CA PRO A 131 3.40 8.23 16.01
C PRO A 131 4.64 7.32 16.12
N ARG A 132 4.52 6.01 15.81
CA ARG A 132 5.66 5.07 15.77
C ARG A 132 6.47 5.17 14.47
N SER A 133 5.94 5.81 13.43
CA SER A 133 6.57 5.89 12.12
C SER A 133 7.72 6.91 12.11
N PRO A 134 8.95 6.54 11.67
CA PRO A 134 10.11 7.42 11.75
C PRO A 134 10.03 8.58 10.75
N ALA A 135 10.26 9.80 11.25
CA ALA A 135 10.04 11.04 10.50
C ALA A 135 11.09 11.32 9.40
N ASP A 136 12.22 10.60 9.39
CA ASP A 136 13.36 10.82 8.49
C ASP A 136 13.44 9.80 7.33
N ARG A 137 12.33 9.10 7.05
CA ARG A 137 12.19 8.09 5.99
C ARG A 137 10.92 8.30 5.18
N THR A 138 10.91 7.86 3.92
CA THR A 138 9.67 7.83 3.15
C THR A 138 8.72 6.73 3.67
N VAL A 139 7.41 6.85 3.46
CA VAL A 139 6.46 5.82 3.94
C VAL A 139 6.78 4.43 3.37
N LEU A 140 7.19 4.33 2.10
CA LEU A 140 7.65 3.07 1.52
C LEU A 140 8.97 2.55 2.15
N GLN A 141 9.84 3.42 2.65
CA GLN A 141 10.99 2.98 3.46
C GLN A 141 10.52 2.45 4.82
N GLN A 142 9.58 3.12 5.49
CA GLN A 142 9.00 2.69 6.76
C GLN A 142 8.38 1.27 6.64
N HIS A 143 7.68 1.00 5.53
CA HIS A 143 7.14 -0.32 5.18
C HIS A 143 8.17 -1.45 5.28
N VAL A 144 9.36 -1.26 4.69
CA VAL A 144 10.39 -2.31 4.58
C VAL A 144 11.36 -2.36 5.77
N MET A 145 11.41 -1.33 6.62
CA MET A 145 12.32 -1.27 7.77
C MET A 145 12.18 -2.45 8.75
N PHE A 146 11.02 -3.11 8.82
CA PHE A 146 10.83 -4.32 9.63
C PHE A 146 11.82 -5.47 9.26
N TRP A 147 12.29 -5.48 8.02
CA TRP A 147 13.28 -6.44 7.52
C TRP A 147 14.72 -5.94 7.66
N ASP A 148 14.98 -4.63 7.65
CA ASP A 148 16.32 -4.03 7.91
C ASP A 148 16.61 -4.00 9.43
N ARG A 149 16.89 -5.18 10.00
CA ARG A 149 16.91 -5.39 11.47
C ARG A 149 18.15 -4.82 12.16
N ASP A 150 19.28 -4.75 11.47
CA ASP A 150 20.52 -4.13 11.92
C ASP A 150 20.64 -2.66 11.51
N ASN A 151 19.69 -2.14 10.70
CA ASN A 151 19.54 -0.74 10.32
C ASN A 151 20.73 -0.20 9.50
N ASP A 152 21.33 -1.05 8.66
CA ASP A 152 22.43 -0.66 7.76
C ASP A 152 21.92 -0.06 6.43
N GLY A 153 20.61 -0.15 6.17
CA GLY A 153 19.96 0.32 4.94
C GLY A 153 19.93 -0.71 3.81
N VAL A 154 20.26 -1.98 4.08
CA VAL A 154 20.37 -3.07 3.10
C VAL A 154 19.70 -4.35 3.61
N ILE A 155 18.62 -4.78 2.95
CA ILE A 155 18.00 -6.08 3.25
C ILE A 155 18.71 -7.18 2.45
N PHE A 156 19.26 -8.18 3.14
CA PHE A 156 19.80 -9.38 2.52
C PHE A 156 18.81 -10.56 2.56
N PRO A 157 19.03 -11.62 1.75
CA PRO A 157 18.18 -12.82 1.72
C PRO A 157 17.88 -13.43 3.10
N TYR A 158 18.83 -13.36 4.04
CA TYR A 158 18.64 -13.86 5.40
C TYR A 158 17.65 -13.01 6.21
N ASP A 159 17.62 -11.71 6.00
CA ASP A 159 16.76 -10.78 6.71
C ASP A 159 15.32 -10.89 6.27
N THR A 160 15.09 -11.02 4.96
CA THR A 160 13.78 -11.43 4.41
C THR A 160 13.32 -12.74 5.05
N PHE A 161 14.18 -13.77 5.06
CA PHE A 161 13.83 -15.05 5.70
C PHE A 161 13.45 -14.88 7.18
N VAL A 162 14.26 -14.18 7.98
CA VAL A 162 14.00 -13.97 9.41
C VAL A 162 12.72 -13.15 9.63
N GLY A 163 12.48 -12.10 8.85
CA GLY A 163 11.26 -11.29 8.94
C GLY A 163 9.99 -12.11 8.70
N PHE A 164 9.95 -12.95 7.65
CA PHE A 164 8.82 -13.86 7.44
C PHE A 164 8.65 -14.86 8.59
N ARG A 165 9.75 -15.35 9.20
CA ARG A 165 9.70 -16.23 10.39
C ARG A 165 9.24 -15.50 11.66
N ARG A 166 9.51 -14.19 11.80
CA ARG A 166 8.97 -13.32 12.87
C ARG A 166 7.46 -13.16 12.71
N LEU A 167 6.96 -12.91 11.50
CA LEU A 167 5.53 -12.82 11.16
C LEU A 167 4.76 -14.15 11.24
N GLY A 168 5.42 -15.26 11.58
CA GLY A 168 4.77 -16.55 11.84
C GLY A 168 4.69 -17.51 10.65
N PHE A 169 5.16 -17.10 9.46
CA PHE A 169 5.23 -17.99 8.31
C PHE A 169 6.13 -19.19 8.59
N ASN A 170 5.72 -20.36 8.11
CA ASN A 170 6.49 -21.59 8.27
C ASN A 170 7.83 -21.54 7.48
N LEU A 171 8.67 -22.56 7.66
CA LEU A 171 9.97 -22.67 6.96
C LEU A 171 9.82 -22.58 5.44
N LEU A 172 8.88 -23.34 4.86
CA LEU A 172 8.67 -23.42 3.41
C LEU A 172 8.27 -22.08 2.79
N ILE A 173 7.27 -21.40 3.35
CA ILE A 173 6.82 -20.09 2.85
C ILE A 173 7.95 -19.06 3.00
N SER A 174 8.65 -19.05 4.13
CA SER A 174 9.76 -18.10 4.36
C SER A 174 10.90 -18.34 3.37
N SER A 175 11.23 -19.60 3.06
CA SER A 175 12.23 -19.94 2.04
C SER A 175 11.80 -19.62 0.61
N LEU A 176 10.49 -19.67 0.30
CA LEU A 176 9.97 -19.31 -1.04
C LEU A 176 9.83 -17.79 -1.24
N ALA A 177 9.57 -17.02 -0.19
CA ALA A 177 9.49 -15.56 -0.25
C ALA A 177 10.84 -14.92 -0.63
N VAL A 178 11.96 -15.50 -0.15
CA VAL A 178 13.32 -14.99 -0.37
C VAL A 178 13.67 -14.83 -1.86
N PRO A 179 13.66 -15.88 -2.71
CA PRO A 179 13.98 -15.73 -4.12
C PRO A 179 12.96 -14.84 -4.86
N PHE A 180 11.68 -14.89 -4.49
CA PHE A 180 10.65 -14.05 -5.11
C PHE A 180 10.95 -12.55 -4.90
N ILE A 181 11.23 -12.15 -3.66
CA ILE A 181 11.53 -10.76 -3.29
C ILE A 181 12.90 -10.32 -3.84
N HIS A 182 13.95 -11.11 -3.61
CA HIS A 182 15.32 -10.70 -3.93
C HIS A 182 15.63 -10.70 -5.43
N LEU A 183 15.08 -11.63 -6.22
CA LEU A 183 15.24 -11.60 -7.68
C LEU A 183 14.44 -10.45 -8.32
N SER A 184 13.33 -10.03 -7.70
CA SER A 184 12.52 -8.91 -8.18
C SER A 184 13.12 -7.55 -7.82
N PHE A 185 13.61 -7.38 -6.60
CA PHE A 185 13.92 -6.06 -6.02
C PHE A 185 15.41 -5.74 -5.89
N SER A 186 16.31 -6.73 -5.94
CA SER A 186 17.75 -6.44 -5.83
C SER A 186 18.24 -5.58 -6.98
N TYR A 187 18.10 -6.04 -8.23
CA TYR A 187 18.63 -5.31 -9.39
C TYR A 187 18.06 -3.88 -9.55
N PRO A 188 16.73 -3.62 -9.41
CA PRO A 188 16.20 -2.26 -9.47
C PRO A 188 16.75 -1.29 -8.42
N THR A 189 17.20 -1.80 -7.26
CA THR A 189 17.76 -0.98 -6.17
C THR A 189 19.29 -0.83 -6.22
N LEU A 190 19.98 -1.52 -7.14
CA LEU A 190 21.42 -1.33 -7.35
C LEU A 190 21.75 0.08 -7.88
N LYS A 191 22.92 0.58 -7.47
CA LYS A 191 23.56 1.78 -8.06
C LYS A 191 24.54 1.44 -9.19
N SER A 192 24.68 0.15 -9.51
CA SER A 192 25.58 -0.39 -10.53
C SER A 192 24.79 -1.17 -11.58
N TRP A 193 25.30 -1.20 -12.80
CA TRP A 193 24.80 -2.08 -13.87
C TRP A 193 25.25 -3.54 -13.70
N ILE A 194 26.26 -3.80 -12.86
CA ILE A 194 26.75 -5.16 -12.58
C ILE A 194 25.86 -5.76 -11.48
N PRO A 195 25.19 -6.90 -11.71
CA PRO A 195 24.41 -7.59 -10.69
C PRO A 195 25.28 -8.06 -9.52
N ASP A 196 24.79 -7.91 -8.29
CA ASP A 196 25.44 -8.45 -7.10
C ASP A 196 24.83 -9.83 -6.74
N PRO A 197 25.60 -10.93 -6.76
CA PRO A 197 25.09 -12.28 -6.51
C PRO A 197 24.63 -12.51 -5.06
N ARG A 198 24.91 -11.58 -4.13
CA ARG A 198 24.37 -11.60 -2.76
C ARG A 198 22.92 -11.12 -2.70
N LEU A 199 22.41 -10.57 -3.80
CA LEU A 199 21.06 -10.01 -3.98
C LEU A 199 20.65 -8.97 -2.92
N PRO A 200 21.47 -7.94 -2.61
CA PRO A 200 21.10 -6.87 -1.67
C PRO A 200 19.90 -6.07 -2.18
N ILE A 201 19.03 -5.62 -1.28
CA ILE A 201 17.95 -4.64 -1.56
C ILE A 201 18.26 -3.36 -0.80
N TYR A 202 18.49 -2.25 -1.51
CA TYR A 202 18.90 -0.98 -0.90
C TYR A 202 17.72 -0.07 -0.57
N LEU A 203 17.52 0.26 0.71
CA LEU A 203 16.39 1.07 1.19
C LEU A 203 16.36 2.49 0.61
N ASN A 204 17.51 3.09 0.30
CA ASN A 204 17.55 4.41 -0.33
C ASN A 204 17.01 4.41 -1.78
N GLN A 205 16.96 3.25 -2.44
CA GLN A 205 16.49 3.09 -3.80
C GLN A 205 15.14 2.34 -3.91
N ILE A 206 14.52 1.96 -2.78
CA ILE A 206 13.32 1.10 -2.75
C ILE A 206 12.12 1.66 -3.52
N HIS A 207 12.01 2.98 -3.67
CA HIS A 207 10.98 3.64 -4.50
C HIS A 207 10.96 3.15 -5.96
N ARG A 208 12.06 2.57 -6.45
CA ARG A 208 12.20 1.99 -7.79
C ARG A 208 11.58 0.60 -7.94
N THR A 209 11.07 -0.01 -6.88
CA THR A 209 10.47 -1.37 -6.92
C THR A 209 8.94 -1.36 -7.00
N LYS A 210 8.31 -0.18 -7.04
CA LYS A 210 6.89 -0.02 -7.34
C LYS A 210 6.56 -0.60 -8.73
N HIS A 211 5.48 -1.38 -8.83
CA HIS A 211 4.94 -1.87 -10.10
C HIS A 211 3.65 -1.14 -10.50
N GLY A 212 3.28 -1.23 -11.77
CA GLY A 212 2.17 -0.45 -12.33
C GLY A 212 0.80 -0.89 -11.85
N SER A 213 0.62 -2.14 -11.43
CA SER A 213 -0.67 -2.72 -11.04
C SER A 213 -0.97 -2.64 -9.55
N ASP A 214 -0.26 -1.76 -8.81
CA ASP A 214 -0.45 -1.63 -7.38
C ASP A 214 -1.69 -0.78 -7.01
N SER A 215 -1.94 -0.66 -5.72
CA SER A 215 -2.97 0.23 -5.15
C SER A 215 -2.82 1.73 -5.43
N GLU A 216 -1.73 2.19 -6.05
CA GLU A 216 -1.40 3.59 -6.33
C GLU A 216 -1.33 4.52 -5.09
N VAL A 217 -1.25 3.94 -3.88
CA VAL A 217 -1.11 4.68 -2.62
C VAL A 217 0.30 5.25 -2.43
N TYR A 218 1.32 4.59 -2.98
CA TYR A 218 2.63 5.20 -3.15
C TYR A 218 2.72 5.91 -4.48
N ASP A 219 3.27 7.13 -4.45
CA ASP A 219 3.83 7.75 -5.66
C ASP A 219 5.22 7.19 -6.02
N THR A 220 5.76 7.66 -7.13
CA THR A 220 7.06 7.23 -7.69
C THR A 220 8.25 7.47 -6.74
N GLU A 221 8.12 8.38 -5.78
CA GLU A 221 9.15 8.67 -4.77
C GLU A 221 8.94 7.87 -3.47
N GLY A 222 7.94 6.98 -3.41
CA GLY A 222 7.60 6.18 -2.23
C GLY A 222 6.90 6.98 -1.12
N ARG A 223 6.33 8.14 -1.46
CA ARG A 223 5.53 8.98 -0.56
C ARG A 223 4.08 8.51 -0.60
N PHE A 224 3.37 8.65 0.51
CA PHE A 224 2.00 8.17 0.65
C PHE A 224 0.98 9.20 0.17
N VAL A 225 0.04 8.81 -0.69
CA VAL A 225 -1.00 9.69 -1.25
C VAL A 225 -2.34 9.45 -0.52
N PRO A 226 -2.79 10.37 0.36
CA PRO A 226 -3.96 10.14 1.21
C PRO A 226 -5.25 9.90 0.43
N GLU A 227 -5.47 10.66 -0.66
CA GLU A 227 -6.63 10.50 -1.53
C GLU A 227 -6.69 9.10 -2.18
N LYS A 228 -5.55 8.54 -2.57
CA LYS A 228 -5.47 7.18 -3.15
C LYS A 228 -5.77 6.11 -2.09
N PHE A 229 -5.25 6.28 -0.88
CA PHE A 229 -5.56 5.39 0.25
C PHE A 229 -7.07 5.40 0.60
N GLU A 230 -7.66 6.59 0.70
CA GLU A 230 -9.10 6.74 0.96
C GLU A 230 -9.96 6.22 -0.20
N SER A 231 -9.43 6.29 -1.44
CA SER A 231 -10.08 5.72 -2.64
C SER A 231 -10.20 4.20 -2.63
N ILE A 232 -9.34 3.48 -1.88
CA ILE A 232 -9.51 2.03 -1.70
C ILE A 232 -10.86 1.74 -1.05
N PHE A 233 -11.18 2.46 0.03
CA PHE A 233 -12.40 2.22 0.81
C PHE A 233 -13.64 2.78 0.13
N SER A 234 -13.55 3.94 -0.54
CA SER A 234 -14.71 4.49 -1.28
C SER A 234 -15.16 3.62 -2.46
N LYS A 235 -14.25 2.80 -3.02
CA LYS A 235 -14.53 1.89 -4.13
C LYS A 235 -14.89 0.47 -3.67
N PHE A 236 -14.18 -0.07 -2.68
CA PHE A 236 -14.21 -1.50 -2.37
C PHE A 236 -14.77 -1.85 -0.98
N ASP A 237 -14.92 -0.91 -0.03
CA ASP A 237 -15.59 -1.20 1.25
C ASP A 237 -17.12 -1.18 1.10
N LYS A 238 -17.63 -2.17 0.34
CA LYS A 238 -19.06 -2.38 0.11
C LYS A 238 -19.78 -2.54 1.44
N ASP A 239 -20.90 -1.84 1.59
CA ASP A 239 -21.72 -1.76 2.81
C ASP A 239 -21.09 -0.99 4.00
N ASN A 240 -19.96 -0.28 3.80
CA ASN A 240 -19.28 0.54 4.82
C ASN A 240 -18.90 -0.25 6.09
N LYS A 241 -18.21 -1.38 5.91
CA LYS A 241 -17.84 -2.32 6.99
C LYS A 241 -16.66 -1.82 7.84
N GLY A 242 -15.94 -0.79 7.38
CA GLY A 242 -14.73 -0.26 8.01
C GLY A 242 -13.46 -1.03 7.64
N GLY A 243 -13.50 -1.79 6.54
CA GLY A 243 -12.44 -2.71 6.15
C GLY A 243 -12.83 -3.62 4.99
N LEU A 244 -11.82 -4.25 4.38
CA LEU A 244 -12.01 -5.09 3.20
C LEU A 244 -12.09 -6.58 3.57
N GLY A 245 -13.11 -7.26 3.04
CA GLY A 245 -13.18 -8.72 3.00
C GLY A 245 -12.47 -9.28 1.76
N TRP A 246 -12.36 -10.61 1.68
CA TRP A 246 -11.63 -11.25 0.57
C TRP A 246 -12.18 -10.91 -0.83
N LYS A 247 -13.50 -10.80 -0.98
CA LYS A 247 -14.12 -10.43 -2.26
C LYS A 247 -13.75 -9.01 -2.69
N ASP A 248 -13.84 -8.07 -1.75
CA ASP A 248 -13.48 -6.66 -1.96
C ASP A 248 -12.01 -6.53 -2.39
N ILE A 249 -11.11 -7.28 -1.75
CA ILE A 249 -9.70 -7.34 -2.08
C ILE A 249 -9.48 -7.93 -3.49
N GLN A 250 -10.16 -9.03 -3.85
CA GLN A 250 -10.02 -9.62 -5.18
C GLN A 250 -10.52 -8.69 -6.29
N GLU A 251 -11.60 -7.96 -6.04
CA GLU A 251 -12.15 -6.96 -6.96
C GLU A 251 -11.22 -5.77 -7.15
N MET A 252 -10.62 -5.27 -6.06
CA MET A 252 -9.58 -4.23 -6.10
C MET A 252 -8.37 -4.67 -6.91
N VAL A 253 -7.78 -5.83 -6.59
CA VAL A 253 -6.60 -6.36 -7.27
C VAL A 253 -6.86 -6.57 -8.76
N TYR A 254 -8.05 -7.06 -9.14
CA TYR A 254 -8.44 -7.18 -10.54
C TYR A 254 -8.61 -5.82 -11.23
N THR A 255 -9.22 -4.84 -10.55
CA THR A 255 -9.47 -3.49 -11.07
C THR A 255 -8.17 -2.71 -11.32
N ASN A 256 -7.14 -2.93 -10.51
CA ASN A 256 -5.86 -2.21 -10.62
C ASN A 256 -4.91 -2.80 -11.68
N MET A 257 -5.24 -3.93 -12.32
CA MET A 257 -4.34 -4.59 -13.29
C MET A 257 -4.05 -3.74 -14.53
N ASN A 258 -2.80 -3.33 -14.71
CA ASN A 258 -2.35 -2.57 -15.87
C ASN A 258 -1.94 -3.48 -17.04
N ILE A 259 -2.32 -3.14 -18.27
CA ILE A 259 -2.25 -4.02 -19.46
C ILE A 259 -0.88 -4.68 -19.73
N ASN A 260 0.22 -3.99 -19.41
CA ASN A 260 1.58 -4.44 -19.70
C ASN A 260 2.41 -4.69 -18.42
N ASP A 261 1.79 -5.23 -17.36
CA ASP A 261 2.48 -5.51 -16.09
C ASP A 261 2.22 -6.93 -15.52
N PRO A 262 2.60 -8.02 -16.22
CA PRO A 262 2.39 -9.39 -15.75
C PRO A 262 3.08 -9.71 -14.42
N ASN A 263 4.18 -9.03 -14.10
CA ASN A 263 4.89 -9.21 -12.83
C ASN A 263 4.12 -8.57 -11.68
N GLY A 264 3.68 -7.31 -11.83
CA GLY A 264 2.82 -6.64 -10.84
C GLY A 264 1.48 -7.34 -10.64
N TRP A 265 0.90 -7.96 -11.68
CA TRP A 265 -0.30 -8.80 -11.54
C TRP A 265 -0.11 -10.00 -10.59
N ILE A 266 1.10 -10.55 -10.51
CA ILE A 266 1.43 -11.67 -9.63
C ILE A 266 1.79 -11.15 -8.25
N ALA A 267 2.60 -10.09 -8.16
CA ALA A 267 2.98 -9.43 -6.92
C ALA A 267 1.74 -8.92 -6.14
N GLU A 268 0.92 -8.05 -6.74
CA GLU A 268 -0.29 -7.47 -6.11
C GLU A 268 -1.22 -8.56 -5.56
N ARG A 269 -1.44 -9.66 -6.30
CA ARG A 269 -2.23 -10.80 -5.82
C ARG A 269 -1.62 -11.47 -4.58
N LEU A 270 -0.32 -11.66 -4.56
CA LEU A 270 0.39 -12.30 -3.45
C LEU A 270 0.47 -11.38 -2.22
N GLU A 271 0.76 -10.10 -2.42
CA GLU A 271 0.85 -9.08 -1.37
C GLU A 271 -0.49 -8.93 -0.64
N TRP A 272 -1.60 -8.80 -1.38
CA TRP A 272 -2.93 -8.70 -0.77
C TRP A 272 -3.44 -10.02 -0.21
N TYR A 273 -3.07 -11.17 -0.78
CA TYR A 273 -3.38 -12.48 -0.18
C TYR A 273 -2.66 -12.68 1.17
N VAL A 274 -1.36 -12.36 1.23
CA VAL A 274 -0.56 -12.37 2.46
C VAL A 274 -1.13 -11.40 3.50
N THR A 275 -1.45 -10.18 3.08
CA THR A 275 -2.07 -9.15 3.92
C THR A 275 -3.39 -9.64 4.51
N TYR A 276 -4.27 -10.22 3.69
CA TYR A 276 -5.54 -10.79 4.14
C TYR A 276 -5.34 -11.93 5.15
N LEU A 277 -4.43 -12.87 4.86
CA LEU A 277 -4.15 -14.00 5.74
C LEU A 277 -3.61 -13.58 7.11
N LEU A 278 -2.73 -12.58 7.17
CA LEU A 278 -2.13 -12.09 8.41
C LEU A 278 -3.09 -11.21 9.23
N LEU A 279 -3.86 -10.35 8.56
CA LEU A 279 -4.49 -9.21 9.22
C LEU A 279 -6.02 -9.31 9.37
N ARG A 280 -6.68 -10.27 8.72
CA ARG A 280 -8.14 -10.43 8.86
C ARG A 280 -8.55 -10.74 10.31
N ASP A 281 -9.71 -10.23 10.71
CA ASP A 281 -10.33 -10.56 11.99
C ASP A 281 -11.19 -11.84 11.91
N HIS A 282 -11.88 -12.15 13.02
CA HIS A 282 -12.79 -13.29 13.13
C HIS A 282 -14.02 -13.19 12.21
N LYS A 283 -14.34 -12.00 11.67
CA LYS A 283 -15.41 -11.78 10.68
C LYS A 283 -14.90 -11.89 9.24
N GLY A 284 -13.59 -12.07 9.05
CA GLY A 284 -12.96 -12.10 7.73
C GLY A 284 -12.74 -10.73 7.11
N LEU A 285 -12.62 -9.68 7.93
CA LEU A 285 -12.32 -8.31 7.47
C LEU A 285 -10.92 -7.88 7.87
N VAL A 286 -10.20 -7.24 6.96
CA VAL A 286 -9.00 -6.46 7.28
C VAL A 286 -9.43 -5.01 7.47
N SER A 287 -9.38 -4.51 8.72
CA SER A 287 -9.83 -3.14 9.01
C SER A 287 -8.95 -2.09 8.32
N LYS A 288 -9.54 -0.94 7.98
CA LYS A 288 -8.86 0.20 7.36
C LYS A 288 -7.56 0.58 8.07
N GLU A 289 -7.57 0.61 9.40
CA GLU A 289 -6.37 0.93 10.19
C GLU A 289 -5.26 -0.12 10.06
N LYS A 290 -5.60 -1.41 9.94
CA LYS A 290 -4.58 -2.45 9.69
C LYS A 290 -3.97 -2.29 8.30
N ILE A 291 -4.78 -1.96 7.28
CA ILE A 291 -4.29 -1.67 5.92
C ILE A 291 -3.44 -0.39 5.91
N ARG A 292 -3.83 0.68 6.63
CA ARG A 292 -3.00 1.88 6.81
C ARG A 292 -1.63 1.52 7.41
N GLY A 293 -1.63 0.65 8.42
CA GLY A 293 -0.43 0.14 9.08
C GLY A 293 0.43 -0.81 8.23
N VAL A 294 -0.08 -1.35 7.12
CA VAL A 294 0.74 -2.02 6.09
C VAL A 294 1.63 -0.99 5.42
N TYR A 295 1.07 0.15 4.99
CA TYR A 295 1.83 1.16 4.25
C TYR A 295 2.96 1.79 5.08
N ASP A 296 2.76 2.15 6.34
CA ASP A 296 3.88 2.64 7.18
C ASP A 296 4.68 1.54 7.90
N GLY A 297 4.38 0.27 7.63
CA GLY A 297 5.04 -0.89 8.24
C GLY A 297 4.76 -1.10 9.74
N THR A 298 4.03 -0.20 10.40
CA THR A 298 3.80 -0.24 11.85
C THR A 298 2.95 -1.42 12.31
N ILE A 299 2.28 -2.13 11.39
CA ILE A 299 1.56 -3.37 11.67
C ILE A 299 2.49 -4.58 11.83
N TRP A 300 3.69 -4.56 11.23
CA TRP A 300 4.58 -5.73 11.21
C TRP A 300 5.13 -6.10 12.58
N GLU A 301 5.56 -5.11 13.36
CA GLU A 301 5.99 -5.34 14.75
C GLU A 301 4.83 -5.80 15.65
N VAL A 302 3.60 -5.34 15.39
CA VAL A 302 2.40 -5.81 16.12
C VAL A 302 2.13 -7.29 15.84
N VAL A 303 2.19 -7.70 14.56
CA VAL A 303 2.01 -9.11 14.16
C VAL A 303 3.14 -9.99 14.71
N ALA A 304 4.39 -9.52 14.62
CA ALA A 304 5.55 -10.25 15.12
C ALA A 304 5.49 -10.47 16.65
N GLN A 305 5.08 -9.45 17.42
CA GLN A 305 4.87 -9.57 18.86
C GLN A 305 3.75 -10.58 19.17
N GLN A 306 2.59 -10.47 18.52
CA GLN A 306 1.45 -11.37 18.73
C GLN A 306 1.82 -12.84 18.47
N GLU A 307 2.60 -13.10 17.42
CA GLU A 307 3.09 -14.44 17.09
C GLU A 307 4.11 -14.95 18.11
N GLU A 308 5.02 -14.12 18.62
CA GLU A 308 5.98 -14.52 19.64
C GLU A 308 5.28 -14.84 20.97
N GLU A 309 4.33 -14.01 21.41
CA GLU A 309 3.48 -14.32 22.57
C GLU A 309 2.70 -15.63 22.38
N ARG A 310 2.16 -15.88 21.17
CA ARG A 310 1.46 -17.13 20.85
C ARG A 310 2.39 -18.34 20.94
N LYS A 311 3.63 -18.24 20.45
CA LYS A 311 4.67 -19.28 20.60
C LYS A 311 5.01 -19.51 22.08
N GLN A 312 5.13 -18.45 22.89
CA GLN A 312 5.43 -18.55 24.31
C GLN A 312 4.29 -19.22 25.09
N ARG A 313 3.03 -18.80 24.88
CA ARG A 313 1.83 -19.46 25.45
C ARG A 313 1.77 -20.94 25.07
N ALA A 314 2.05 -21.28 23.80
CA ALA A 314 2.07 -22.67 23.33
C ALA A 314 3.24 -23.51 23.89
N ARG A 315 4.39 -22.89 24.23
CA ARG A 315 5.49 -23.56 24.94
C ARG A 315 5.11 -23.82 26.40
N ALA A 316 4.62 -22.81 27.11
CA ALA A 316 4.22 -22.93 28.52
C ALA A 316 3.16 -24.03 28.73
N TRP A 317 2.13 -24.08 27.87
CA TRP A 317 1.09 -25.13 27.91
C TRP A 317 1.62 -26.55 27.63
N ARG A 318 2.71 -26.68 26.87
CA ARG A 318 3.36 -27.99 26.64
C ARG A 318 4.17 -28.41 27.86
N SER A 319 4.90 -27.47 28.49
CA SER A 319 5.63 -27.73 29.72
C SER A 319 4.67 -28.16 30.84
N SER A 320 3.57 -27.43 31.06
CA SER A 320 2.56 -27.75 32.09
C SER A 320 1.70 -29.00 31.79
N LYS A 321 2.12 -29.84 30.84
CA LYS A 321 1.54 -31.15 30.53
C LYS A 321 2.56 -32.29 30.64
N LEU A 322 3.81 -31.96 30.94
CA LEU A 322 4.92 -32.90 31.16
C LEU A 322 5.28 -32.99 32.65
N ASP A 323 4.79 -32.04 33.45
CA ASP A 323 4.73 -32.05 34.92
C ASP A 323 3.40 -32.66 35.41
#